data_AF-B8M7T0-F1
#
_entry.id   AF-B8M7T0-F1
#
_cell.length_a   1.000
_cell.length_b   1.000
_cell.length_c   1.000
_cell.angle_alpha   90.00
_cell.angle_beta   90.00
_cell.angle_gamma   90.00
#
_symmetry.space_group_name_H-M   'P 1'
#
loop_
_entity.id
_entity.type
_entity.pdbx_description
1 polymer ?
#
loop_
_entity_poly.entity_id
_entity_poly.type
_entity_poly.pdbx_seq_one_letter_code
_entity_poly.pdbx_strand_id
1 'polypeptide(L)'
;MSNRQEREAEDRYEAENDASPVPGFEVDNSYVGETNSNLRNVVPVQNDEAGYDDPMQPPYSNTDEQLAQDEREAIDQSNILGGDRLRHAKPRSRNAYNEGPGEDDLPSVVSQGQSGRSAAGRAVE
;
A
#
# COMPACT_ATOMS: atom_id res chain seq x y z
N MET A 1 -7.56 -38.86 39.92
CA MET A 1 -8.48 -39.89 39.42
C MET A 1 -9.86 -39.52 39.94
N SER A 2 -10.73 -38.96 39.10
CA SER A 2 -12.05 -38.51 39.54
C SER A 2 -12.93 -39.70 39.96
N ASN A 3 -13.71 -39.53 41.02
CA ASN A 3 -14.64 -40.55 41.50
C ASN A 3 -15.92 -40.60 40.61
N ARG A 4 -16.78 -41.60 40.80
CA ARG A 4 -17.99 -41.76 39.96
C ARG A 4 -18.94 -40.57 40.07
N GLN A 5 -19.09 -40.00 41.27
CA GLN A 5 -19.97 -38.86 41.51
C GLN A 5 -19.44 -37.59 40.83
N GLU A 6 -18.13 -37.41 40.80
CA GLU A 6 -17.46 -36.31 40.10
C GLU A 6 -17.68 -36.41 38.59
N ARG A 7 -17.54 -37.61 37.99
CA ARG A 7 -17.85 -37.80 36.57
C ARG A 7 -19.30 -37.50 36.22
N GLU A 8 -20.25 -38.00 37.02
CA GLU A 8 -21.67 -37.72 36.77
C GLU A 8 -22.02 -36.24 36.94
N ALA A 9 -21.28 -35.51 37.78
CA ALA A 9 -21.42 -34.07 37.94
C ALA A 9 -20.79 -33.28 36.78
N GLU A 10 -19.60 -33.71 36.32
CA GLU A 10 -18.92 -33.18 35.13
C GLU A 10 -19.79 -33.38 33.88
N ASP A 11 -20.31 -34.59 33.65
CA ASP A 11 -21.18 -34.92 32.50
C ASP A 11 -22.45 -34.04 32.47
N ARG A 12 -23.03 -33.73 33.64
CA ARG A 12 -24.21 -32.85 33.75
C ARG A 12 -23.84 -31.39 33.52
N TYR A 13 -22.71 -30.95 34.06
CA TYR A 13 -22.20 -29.60 33.84
C TYR A 13 -21.92 -29.35 32.37
N GLU A 14 -21.30 -30.30 31.67
CA GLU A 14 -21.10 -30.24 30.23
C GLU A 14 -22.44 -30.26 29.49
N ALA A 15 -23.37 -31.17 29.78
CA ALA A 15 -24.67 -31.18 29.10
C ALA A 15 -25.46 -29.85 29.21
N GLU A 16 -25.29 -29.11 30.31
CA GLU A 16 -25.94 -27.81 30.54
C GLU A 16 -25.15 -26.61 29.97
N ASN A 17 -23.82 -26.68 29.90
CA ASN A 17 -22.95 -25.55 29.54
C ASN A 17 -22.20 -25.72 28.21
N ASP A 18 -22.17 -26.92 27.62
CA ASP A 18 -21.52 -27.22 26.34
C ASP A 18 -22.29 -26.56 25.18
N ALA A 19 -23.63 -26.54 25.28
CA ALA A 19 -24.45 -25.59 24.53
C ALA A 19 -24.44 -24.22 25.23
N SER A 20 -23.27 -23.61 25.40
CA SER A 20 -23.19 -22.17 25.50
C SER A 20 -23.15 -21.67 24.06
N PRO A 21 -24.27 -21.21 23.47
CA PRO A 21 -24.14 -20.40 22.28
C PRO A 21 -23.42 -19.16 22.79
N VAL A 22 -22.12 -19.06 22.51
CA VAL A 22 -21.50 -17.75 22.42
C VAL A 22 -22.45 -17.01 21.48
N PRO A 23 -23.20 -16.00 21.96
CA PRO A 23 -24.09 -15.26 21.07
C PRO A 23 -23.20 -14.82 19.92
N GLY A 24 -23.59 -15.18 18.69
CA GLY A 24 -22.87 -14.73 17.51
C GLY A 24 -22.72 -13.23 17.57
N PHE A 25 -21.71 -12.69 16.88
CA PHE A 25 -21.51 -11.25 16.79
C PHE A 25 -22.84 -10.57 16.44
N GLU A 26 -23.40 -9.81 17.39
CA GLU A 26 -24.55 -8.96 17.11
C GLU A 26 -24.03 -7.80 16.28
N VAL A 27 -24.64 -7.57 15.12
CA VAL A 27 -24.29 -6.47 14.23
C VAL A 27 -24.67 -5.17 14.95
N ASP A 28 -23.68 -4.45 15.48
CA ASP A 28 -23.85 -3.15 16.09
C ASP A 28 -23.22 -2.10 15.19
N ASN A 29 -23.99 -1.11 14.75
CA ASN A 29 -23.46 0.02 13.97
C ASN A 29 -23.73 1.36 14.70
N SER A 30 -24.03 1.31 16.00
CA SER A 30 -24.31 2.51 16.81
C SER A 30 -23.12 3.47 16.91
N TYR A 31 -21.92 2.95 16.69
CA TYR A 31 -20.68 3.71 16.61
C TYR A 31 -20.44 4.33 15.21
N VAL A 32 -21.17 3.90 14.18
CA VAL A 32 -21.06 4.45 12.82
C VAL A 32 -21.87 5.73 12.72
N GLY A 33 -21.17 6.83 12.91
CA GLY A 33 -21.72 8.18 12.79
C GLY A 33 -21.33 9.04 13.97
N GLU A 34 -20.91 10.26 13.69
CA GLU A 34 -20.62 11.23 14.73
C GLU A 34 -21.94 11.84 15.28
N THR A 35 -22.09 11.88 16.60
CA THR A 35 -23.23 12.55 17.23
C THR A 35 -23.14 14.08 17.09
N ASN A 36 -21.92 14.62 17.12
CA ASN A 36 -21.61 16.02 16.81
C ASN A 36 -21.74 16.33 15.31
N SER A 37 -22.68 17.20 14.95
CA SER A 37 -22.93 17.60 13.55
C SER A 37 -21.72 18.17 12.82
N ASN A 38 -20.72 18.72 13.54
CA ASN A 38 -19.52 19.30 12.94
C ASN A 38 -18.46 18.26 12.51
N LEU A 39 -18.52 17.01 13.00
CA LEU A 39 -17.54 15.97 12.64
C LEU A 39 -18.13 14.78 11.87
N ARG A 40 -19.44 14.84 11.54
CA ARG A 40 -20.19 13.79 10.80
C ARG A 40 -19.61 13.34 9.46
N ASN A 41 -18.69 14.11 8.88
CA ASN A 41 -18.03 13.78 7.61
C ASN A 41 -16.49 13.89 7.70
N VAL A 42 -15.95 13.97 8.92
CA VAL A 42 -14.50 14.16 9.14
C VAL A 42 -13.79 12.83 9.37
N VAL A 43 -14.44 11.91 10.08
CA VAL A 43 -13.88 10.60 10.39
C VAL A 43 -14.69 9.51 9.69
N PRO A 44 -14.14 8.83 8.68
CA PRO A 44 -14.79 7.71 8.04
C PRO A 44 -14.73 6.50 8.98
N VAL A 45 -15.86 6.09 9.53
CA VAL A 45 -16.01 4.87 10.33
C VAL A 45 -16.81 3.86 9.51
N GLN A 46 -16.31 2.63 9.41
CA GLN A 46 -16.93 1.55 8.65
C GLN A 46 -17.89 0.75 9.54
N ASN A 47 -19.00 0.27 8.98
CA ASN A 47 -19.92 -0.66 9.65
C ASN A 47 -19.27 -2.04 9.80
N ASP A 48 -19.69 -2.83 10.79
CA ASP A 48 -19.13 -4.16 11.08
C ASP A 48 -19.17 -5.08 9.85
N GLU A 49 -20.29 -5.04 9.13
CA GLU A 49 -20.54 -5.88 7.96
C GLU A 49 -20.41 -5.09 6.64
N ALA A 50 -19.75 -3.92 6.67
CA ALA A 50 -19.44 -3.20 5.44
C ALA A 50 -18.59 -4.12 4.55
N GLY A 51 -19.03 -4.27 3.29
CA GLY A 51 -18.21 -4.92 2.28
C GLY A 51 -16.88 -4.17 2.17
N TYR A 52 -15.77 -4.91 2.21
CA TYR A 52 -14.45 -4.36 1.96
C TYR A 52 -14.10 -4.54 0.49
N ASP A 53 -13.42 -3.56 -0.09
CA ASP A 53 -12.85 -3.70 -1.42
C ASP A 53 -11.66 -4.67 -1.32
N ASP A 54 -11.76 -5.81 -2.00
CA ASP A 54 -10.64 -6.74 -2.09
C ASP A 54 -9.65 -6.24 -3.15
N PRO A 55 -8.44 -5.79 -2.75
CA PRO A 55 -7.43 -5.38 -3.71
C PRO A 55 -6.87 -6.56 -4.52
N MET A 56 -7.16 -7.80 -4.12
CA MET A 56 -6.75 -8.99 -4.86
C MET A 56 -7.62 -9.16 -6.09
N GLN A 57 -6.97 -9.12 -7.25
CA GLN A 57 -7.58 -9.28 -8.56
C GLN A 57 -6.95 -10.49 -9.26
N PRO A 58 -7.35 -11.73 -8.94
CA PRO A 58 -6.91 -12.91 -9.70
C PRO A 58 -7.35 -12.79 -11.18
N PRO A 59 -6.50 -13.15 -12.16
CA PRO A 59 -5.19 -13.78 -12.01
C PRO A 59 -4.01 -12.79 -11.86
N TYR A 60 -4.24 -11.48 -11.93
CA TYR A 60 -3.19 -10.46 -11.96
C TYR A 60 -2.46 -10.28 -10.62
N SER A 61 -3.16 -10.46 -9.50
CA SER A 61 -2.57 -10.46 -8.15
C SER A 61 -1.90 -11.81 -7.84
N ASN A 62 -0.97 -12.22 -8.70
CA ASN A 62 -0.21 -13.47 -8.57
C ASN A 62 1.28 -13.16 -8.30
N THR A 63 1.67 -13.28 -7.03
CA THR A 63 3.05 -13.01 -6.60
C THR A 63 4.06 -14.01 -7.16
N ASP A 64 3.64 -15.24 -7.45
CA ASP A 64 4.52 -16.27 -8.01
C ASP A 64 4.91 -15.91 -9.45
N GLU A 65 3.95 -15.45 -10.25
CA GLU A 65 4.21 -14.99 -11.62
C GLU A 65 5.07 -13.72 -11.64
N GLN A 66 4.79 -12.77 -10.75
CA GLN A 66 5.57 -11.54 -10.61
C GLN A 66 7.02 -11.86 -10.24
N LEU A 67 7.24 -12.68 -9.21
CA LEU A 67 8.59 -13.08 -8.80
C LEU A 67 9.33 -13.81 -9.93
N ALA A 68 8.65 -14.73 -10.63
CA ALA A 68 9.27 -15.43 -11.75
C ALA A 68 9.67 -14.48 -12.89
N GLN A 69 8.94 -13.39 -13.11
CA GLN A 69 9.33 -12.36 -14.07
C GLN A 69 10.55 -11.57 -13.59
N ASP A 70 10.52 -11.11 -12.34
CA ASP A 70 11.63 -10.37 -11.73
C ASP A 70 12.93 -11.19 -11.76
N GLU A 71 12.87 -12.49 -11.45
CA GLU A 71 14.02 -13.39 -11.50
C GLU A 71 14.59 -13.52 -12.93
N ARG A 72 13.73 -13.59 -13.95
CA ARG A 72 14.16 -13.61 -15.35
C ARG A 72 14.85 -12.30 -15.73
N GLU A 73 14.27 -11.16 -15.34
CA GLU A 73 14.82 -9.84 -15.65
C GLU A 73 16.14 -9.58 -14.91
N ALA A 74 16.27 -10.04 -13.66
CA ALA A 74 17.47 -9.88 -12.85
C ALA A 74 18.67 -10.69 -13.36
N ILE A 75 18.41 -11.87 -13.92
CA ILE A 75 19.45 -12.74 -14.49
C ILE A 75 19.83 -12.31 -15.92
N ASP A 76 18.97 -11.55 -16.60
CA ASP A 76 19.24 -11.06 -17.96
C ASP A 76 20.42 -10.08 -17.99
N GLN A 77 21.55 -10.58 -18.48
CA GLN A 77 22.79 -9.80 -18.60
C GLN A 77 22.68 -8.66 -19.62
N SER A 78 21.68 -8.66 -20.52
CA SER A 78 21.45 -7.57 -21.45
C SER A 78 20.89 -6.31 -20.76
N ASN A 79 20.23 -6.47 -19.61
CA ASN A 79 19.77 -5.37 -18.75
C ASN A 79 20.91 -4.75 -17.92
N ILE A 80 22.07 -5.41 -17.86
CA ILE A 80 23.25 -4.83 -17.23
C ILE A 80 23.77 -3.73 -18.15
N LEU A 81 23.94 -2.53 -17.61
CA LEU A 81 24.60 -1.43 -18.32
C LEU A 81 25.99 -1.90 -18.79
N GLY A 82 26.10 -2.19 -20.09
CA GLY A 82 27.32 -2.66 -20.72
C GLY A 82 28.41 -1.58 -20.72
N GLY A 83 29.64 -1.99 -20.40
CA GLY A 83 30.85 -1.17 -20.58
C GLY A 83 31.49 -0.65 -19.29
N ASP A 84 32.57 0.13 -19.47
CA ASP A 84 33.24 0.83 -18.38
C ASP A 84 32.30 1.91 -17.83
N ARG A 85 31.74 1.64 -16.64
CA ARG A 85 30.85 2.51 -15.87
C ARG A 85 31.62 3.76 -15.43
N LEU A 86 31.94 4.64 -16.36
CA LEU A 86 32.70 5.89 -16.20
C LEU A 86 34.08 5.78 -15.52
N ARG A 87 34.48 4.59 -15.06
CA ARG A 87 35.78 4.37 -14.44
C ARG A 87 36.85 4.65 -15.47
N HIS A 88 37.70 5.62 -15.15
CA HIS A 88 38.78 6.12 -16.02
C HIS A 88 38.31 6.84 -17.30
N ALA A 89 37.01 7.11 -17.46
CA ALA A 89 36.51 7.92 -18.55
C ALA A 89 37.02 9.36 -18.39
N LYS A 90 37.75 9.86 -19.39
CA LYS A 90 38.23 11.25 -19.37
C LYS A 90 37.05 12.20 -19.64
N PRO A 91 37.00 13.37 -18.96
CA PRO A 91 36.02 14.40 -19.26
C PRO A 91 36.06 14.77 -20.75
N ARG A 92 34.90 14.86 -21.40
CA ARG A 92 34.80 15.17 -22.84
C ARG A 92 34.84 16.68 -23.13
N SER A 93 34.85 17.54 -22.11
CA SER A 93 34.95 18.99 -22.29
C SER A 93 36.37 19.41 -22.67
N ARG A 94 36.47 20.49 -23.44
CA ARG A 94 37.74 20.98 -24.02
C ARG A 94 38.78 21.38 -22.95
N ASN A 95 38.31 21.73 -21.76
CA ASN A 95 39.07 22.17 -20.59
C ASN A 95 38.93 21.20 -19.40
N ALA A 96 38.40 19.99 -19.62
CA ALA A 96 38.12 18.98 -18.59
C ALA A 96 37.13 19.37 -17.47
N TYR A 97 36.62 20.60 -17.45
CA TYR A 97 35.61 21.11 -16.52
C TYR A 97 34.48 21.78 -17.30
N ASN A 98 33.25 21.30 -17.13
CA ASN A 98 32.06 21.92 -17.70
C ASN A 98 31.00 21.99 -16.61
N GLU A 99 30.67 23.21 -16.18
CA GLU A 99 29.65 23.47 -15.16
C GLU A 99 28.23 23.36 -15.73
N GLY A 100 28.11 23.19 -17.05
CA GLY A 100 26.87 23.23 -17.78
C GLY A 100 26.54 24.64 -18.26
N PRO A 101 25.38 24.82 -18.91
CA PRO A 101 24.84 26.13 -19.25
C PRO A 101 24.57 26.92 -17.96
N GLY A 102 24.85 28.22 -17.97
CA GLY A 102 24.45 29.10 -16.87
C GLY A 102 22.93 29.28 -16.82
N GLU A 103 22.43 29.92 -15.76
CA GLU A 103 21.00 30.25 -15.62
C GLU A 103 20.46 31.06 -16.81
N ASP A 104 21.31 31.90 -17.42
CA ASP A 104 20.99 32.72 -18.59
C ASP A 104 20.91 31.91 -19.90
N ASP A 105 21.53 30.72 -19.92
CA ASP A 105 21.54 29.81 -21.07
C ASP A 105 20.36 28.82 -21.04
N LEU A 106 19.55 28.84 -19.97
CA LEU A 106 18.37 28.00 -19.87
C LEU A 106 17.25 28.49 -20.80
N PRO A 107 16.50 27.58 -21.44
CA PRO A 107 15.32 27.95 -22.21
C PRO A 107 14.35 28.78 -21.35
N SER A 108 13.74 29.82 -21.92
CA SER A 108 12.84 30.74 -21.19
C SER A 108 11.73 30.03 -20.42
N VAL A 109 11.20 28.94 -20.97
CA VAL A 109 10.18 28.11 -20.31
C VAL A 109 10.68 27.44 -19.03
N VAL A 110 11.98 27.12 -18.96
CA VAL A 110 12.62 26.53 -17.77
C VAL A 110 13.04 27.64 -16.80
N SER A 111 13.69 28.70 -17.27
CA SER A 111 14.14 29.81 -16.41
C SER A 111 12.97 30.59 -15.79
N GLN A 112 11.83 30.68 -16.47
CA GLN A 112 10.60 31.28 -15.93
C GLN A 112 9.75 30.28 -15.11
N GLY A 113 10.22 29.05 -14.92
CA GLY A 113 9.54 28.03 -14.13
C GLY A 113 8.19 27.60 -14.70
N GLN A 114 8.01 27.69 -16.02
CA GLN A 114 6.80 27.29 -16.76
C GLN A 114 6.84 25.80 -17.17
N SER A 115 8.03 25.19 -17.13
CA SER A 115 8.25 23.75 -17.29
C SER A 115 8.23 23.04 -15.93
N GLY A 116 7.64 21.84 -15.85
CA GLY A 116 7.70 20.97 -14.66
C GLY A 116 6.68 21.27 -13.56
N ARG A 117 5.77 22.23 -13.74
CA ARG A 117 4.62 22.41 -12.83
C ARG A 117 3.61 21.30 -13.06
N SER A 118 3.25 20.58 -12.00
CA SER A 118 2.08 19.72 -11.98
C SER A 118 0.85 20.55 -12.39
N ALA A 119 -0.03 19.99 -13.22
CA ALA A 119 -1.23 20.65 -13.74
C ALA A 119 -2.33 20.89 -12.66
N ALA A 120 -1.95 21.32 -11.46
CA ALA A 120 -2.85 21.80 -10.42
C ALA A 120 -3.05 23.32 -10.56
N GLY A 121 -3.39 23.77 -11.78
CA GLY A 121 -3.81 25.14 -12.05
C GLY A 121 -5.32 25.16 -12.19
N ARG A 122 -6.03 25.68 -11.18
CA ARG A 122 -7.47 25.97 -11.24
C ARG A 122 -7.74 26.78 -12.51
N ALA A 123 -8.60 26.24 -13.38
CA ALA A 123 -9.18 27.01 -14.48
C ALA A 123 -9.86 28.24 -13.88
N VAL A 124 -9.30 29.41 -14.15
CA VAL A 124 -10.00 30.68 -13.92
C VAL A 124 -10.69 30.98 -15.24
N GLU A 125 -12.02 30.93 -15.18
CA GLU A 125 -12.96 31.34 -16.22
C GLU A 125 -12.80 32.83 -16.56
#